data_AF-A0AAR2IIR8-F1
#
_entry.id   AF-A0AAR2IIR8-F1
#
_cell.length_a   1.000
_cell.length_b   1.000
_cell.length_c   1.000
_cell.angle_alpha   90.00
_cell.angle_beta   90.00
_cell.angle_gamma   90.00
#
_symmetry.space_group_name_H-M   'P 1'
#
loop_
_entity.id
_entity.type
_entity.pdbx_description
1 polymer ?
#
loop_
_entity_poly.entity_id
_entity_poly.type
_entity_poly.pdbx_seq_one_letter_code
_entity_poly.pdbx_strand_id
1 'polypeptide(L)'
;MSWLFGLNRGQPEPPPDLPVPPPPPPPPGGSGGSGGDKPKDKWSNFDPTGLERAAHAARELDKSRHAKEALDLARMQEQTVQMEHQSKMKEYEAALEQLKGDQIRIQAEERRKTLNEETKQHQARAQYQDKLARQRYEDQLRQQQALNEENLRRQEESVQKQEAMRKATIEHEMDLRHKNEMMRVEAEAKARARVERENADIIREQIRLKAAEHRQTVLDSIRTAGAVFGEGFKAFISDWDKVTATVAGLTLLAVGVYSARNATGVAARYIEARLGKPSLVRETSRITVTEAIKHPIKMTRRLMSKPQDALEGVVLSPSLEERVRDIAIATRNTRQNRGLYRNILMYGPPGTGKTLFAKKLAVHSGMDYAIMTGGDVAPMGRDGVTAMHKVFDWAGTSRRGLLLFVDEADAFLRKRATEKISEDLRATLNAFLYRTGEQSNKFMLVLASNQPEQFDWAINDRIDEIVNFALPGPEERERLVRLYFDRYVLEPATGGRQRLKLAQFDYGKKCSEIAKRTEGMSGREISKLGVAWQAAAYSSEDGVLTEAMIDARVDDAVRQHMQKMDWLQDTEGITMSPSHQGCVLKIYFLF
;
A
#
# COMPACT_ATOMS: atom_id res chain seq x y z
N MET A 1 -15.79 43.51 -4.68
CA MET A 1 -15.67 42.11 -5.15
C MET A 1 -14.26 41.57 -4.92
N SER A 2 -13.82 41.43 -3.66
CA SER A 2 -12.55 40.78 -3.28
C SER A 2 -12.64 40.10 -1.91
N TRP A 3 -13.82 39.57 -1.59
CA TRP A 3 -14.14 38.89 -0.33
C TRP A 3 -14.53 37.42 -0.57
N LEU A 4 -13.85 36.75 -1.52
CA LEU A 4 -14.24 35.40 -1.97
C LEU A 4 -13.11 34.38 -2.15
N PHE A 5 -11.87 34.66 -1.76
CA PHE A 5 -10.81 33.65 -1.74
C PHE A 5 -9.96 33.76 -0.48
N GLY A 6 -10.34 32.99 0.53
CA GLY A 6 -9.58 32.81 1.76
C GLY A 6 -8.28 32.06 1.51
N LEU A 7 -7.19 32.82 1.40
CA LEU A 7 -5.82 32.33 1.48
C LEU A 7 -5.19 32.93 2.74
N ASN A 8 -5.48 32.32 3.90
CA ASN A 8 -4.74 32.64 5.11
C ASN A 8 -3.51 31.72 5.16
N ARG A 9 -2.32 32.30 4.93
CA ARG A 9 -1.03 31.62 5.14
C ARG A 9 -0.84 31.44 6.63
N GLY A 10 -0.88 30.19 7.09
CA GLY A 10 -0.58 29.83 8.47
C GLY A 10 0.83 30.29 8.87
N GLN A 11 0.90 31.17 9.86
CA GLN A 11 2.11 31.38 10.65
C GLN A 11 2.28 30.18 11.59
N PRO A 12 3.51 29.73 11.87
CA PRO A 12 3.74 28.68 12.86
C PRO A 12 3.45 29.23 14.26
N GLU A 13 2.53 28.58 14.98
CA GLU A 13 2.28 28.82 16.41
C GLU A 13 3.55 28.49 17.22
N PRO A 14 3.94 29.32 18.20
CA PRO A 14 5.01 28.98 19.14
C PRO A 14 4.57 27.85 20.07
N PRO A 15 5.51 27.04 20.59
CA PRO A 15 5.19 25.90 21.45
C PRO A 15 4.50 26.34 22.76
N PRO A 16 3.65 25.49 23.36
CA PRO A 16 2.98 25.83 24.62
C PRO A 16 3.99 25.92 25.76
N ASP A 17 3.94 27.04 26.48
CA ASP A 17 4.72 27.30 27.69
C ASP A 17 4.51 26.19 28.74
N LEU A 18 5.61 25.62 29.21
CA LEU A 18 5.64 24.74 30.37
C LEU A 18 5.23 25.55 31.63
N PRO A 19 4.39 25.00 32.52
CA PRO A 19 4.00 25.71 33.74
C PRO A 19 5.21 25.83 34.68
N VAL A 20 5.59 27.07 34.97
CA VAL A 20 6.57 27.46 35.99
C VAL A 20 6.02 27.09 37.38
N PRO A 21 6.82 26.52 38.30
CA PRO A 21 6.35 26.22 39.65
C PRO A 21 6.01 27.52 40.42
N PRO A 22 4.99 27.51 41.30
CA PRO A 22 4.59 28.71 42.03
C PRO A 22 5.69 29.16 43.01
N PRO A 23 5.85 30.48 43.24
CA PRO A 23 6.81 31.00 44.20
C PRO A 23 6.42 30.63 45.64
N PRO A 24 7.39 30.49 46.56
CA PRO A 24 7.11 30.20 47.97
C PRO A 24 6.33 31.35 48.64
N PRO A 25 5.51 31.06 49.66
CA PRO A 25 4.67 32.06 50.32
C PRO A 25 5.52 33.13 51.02
N PRO A 26 5.05 34.39 51.08
CA PRO A 26 5.75 35.45 51.77
C PRO A 26 5.77 35.22 53.29
N PRO A 27 6.84 35.63 54.00
CA PRO A 27 6.84 35.60 55.45
C PRO A 27 5.79 36.58 56.01
N PRO A 28 5.20 36.30 57.18
CA PRO A 28 4.18 37.16 57.75
C PRO A 28 4.75 38.54 58.08
N GLY A 29 4.18 39.56 57.47
CA GLY A 29 4.44 40.95 57.80
C GLY A 29 3.86 41.29 59.17
N GLY A 30 4.74 41.49 60.15
CA GLY A 30 4.45 42.17 61.41
C GLY A 30 4.73 43.66 61.27
N SER A 31 3.68 44.45 61.42
CA SER A 31 3.65 45.92 61.39
C SER A 31 4.42 46.57 62.56
N GLY A 32 5.27 47.54 62.22
CA GLY A 32 5.43 48.85 62.87
C GLY A 32 5.70 48.93 64.38
N GLY A 33 6.90 49.37 64.74
CA GLY A 33 7.21 49.89 66.08
C GLY A 33 8.67 50.32 66.23
N SER A 34 8.91 51.62 66.09
CA SER A 34 10.19 52.30 66.29
C SER A 34 10.71 52.13 67.73
N GLY A 35 12.01 51.90 67.89
CA GLY A 35 12.68 51.91 69.19
C GLY A 35 13.97 51.10 69.15
N GLY A 36 15.10 51.79 69.03
CA GLY A 36 16.40 51.16 69.11
C GLY A 36 16.61 50.52 70.48
N ASP A 37 16.88 49.22 70.50
CA ASP A 37 17.70 48.61 71.53
C ASP A 37 18.33 47.32 70.97
N LYS A 38 19.65 47.20 71.12
CA LYS A 38 20.41 46.01 70.75
C LYS A 38 19.84 44.80 71.53
N PRO A 39 19.75 43.60 70.95
CA PRO A 39 19.39 42.41 71.72
C PRO A 39 20.50 42.17 72.75
N LYS A 40 20.21 42.49 74.02
CA LYS A 40 21.04 42.08 75.15
C LYS A 40 21.18 40.56 75.09
N ASP A 41 22.42 40.10 75.13
CA ASP A 41 22.79 38.71 75.26
C ASP A 41 21.99 38.05 76.41
N LYS A 42 21.07 37.14 76.04
CA LYS A 42 20.39 36.22 76.97
C LYS A 42 21.34 35.14 77.53
N TRP A 43 22.64 35.43 77.58
CA TRP A 43 23.65 34.62 78.27
C TRP A 43 24.11 35.23 79.61
N SER A 44 23.51 36.36 80.02
CA SER A 44 23.91 37.07 81.25
C SER A 44 23.16 36.65 82.53
N ASN A 45 22.24 35.68 82.46
CA ASN A 45 21.56 35.11 83.65
C ASN A 45 22.16 33.76 84.08
N PHE A 46 23.49 33.64 84.03
CA PHE A 46 24.18 32.55 84.68
C PHE A 46 24.26 32.89 86.18
N ASP A 47 23.39 32.28 86.98
CA ASP A 47 23.40 32.44 88.44
C ASP A 47 24.49 31.52 89.04
N PRO A 48 25.67 32.04 89.42
CA PRO A 48 26.75 31.22 89.96
C PRO A 48 26.39 30.62 91.32
N THR A 49 25.34 31.13 92.00
CA THR A 49 24.94 30.65 93.33
C THR A 49 24.35 29.25 93.29
N GLY A 50 23.79 28.81 92.14
CA GLY A 50 23.32 27.44 91.95
C GLY A 50 24.49 26.45 91.82
N LEU A 51 25.55 26.85 91.12
CA LEU A 51 26.76 26.05 90.96
C LEU A 51 27.64 26.03 92.20
N GLU A 52 27.72 27.14 92.94
CA GLU A 52 28.41 27.16 94.23
C GLU A 52 27.68 26.34 95.30
N ARG A 53 26.33 26.39 95.35
CA ARG A 53 25.55 25.50 96.22
C ARG A 53 25.68 24.04 95.82
N ALA A 54 25.66 23.73 94.52
CA ALA A 54 25.88 22.37 94.03
C ALA A 54 27.31 21.88 94.33
N ALA A 55 28.32 22.74 94.21
CA ALA A 55 29.70 22.40 94.52
C ALA A 55 29.95 22.23 96.02
N HIS A 56 29.31 23.04 96.87
CA HIS A 56 29.34 22.87 98.33
C HIS A 56 28.63 21.57 98.76
N ALA A 57 27.42 21.32 98.22
CA ALA A 57 26.66 20.09 98.47
C ALA A 57 27.42 18.85 97.98
N ALA A 58 28.11 18.93 96.83
CA ALA A 58 28.96 17.84 96.33
C ALA A 58 30.14 17.54 97.27
N ARG A 59 30.78 18.56 97.85
CA ARG A 59 31.87 18.39 98.83
C ARG A 59 31.38 17.82 100.17
N GLU A 60 30.16 18.11 100.58
CA GLU A 60 29.55 17.53 101.79
C GLU A 60 29.11 16.08 101.56
N LEU A 61 28.55 15.79 100.38
CA LEU A 61 28.18 14.42 99.99
C LEU A 61 29.40 13.49 99.90
N ASP A 62 30.54 13.98 99.38
CA ASP A 62 31.80 13.21 99.24
C ASP A 62 32.42 12.81 100.60
N LYS A 63 32.10 13.53 101.69
CA LYS A 63 32.53 13.19 103.06
C LYS A 63 31.64 12.13 103.73
N SER A 64 30.48 11.81 103.16
CA SER A 64 29.53 10.85 103.73
C SER A 64 29.93 9.40 103.40
N ARG A 65 29.60 8.45 104.29
CA ARG A 65 29.93 7.02 104.08
C ARG A 65 29.22 6.39 102.87
N HIS A 66 28.16 7.01 102.35
CA HIS A 66 27.32 6.50 101.26
C HIS A 66 27.43 7.32 99.95
N ALA A 67 28.46 8.16 99.82
CA ALA A 67 28.64 9.07 98.68
C ALA A 67 28.60 8.36 97.32
N LYS A 68 29.22 7.18 97.24
CA LYS A 68 29.26 6.36 96.00
C LYS A 68 27.88 5.84 95.60
N GLU A 69 27.11 5.33 96.55
CA GLU A 69 25.76 4.80 96.30
C GLU A 69 24.79 5.91 95.85
N ALA A 70 24.89 7.09 96.45
CA ALA A 70 24.08 8.26 96.06
C ALA A 70 24.43 8.77 94.65
N LEU A 71 25.72 8.76 94.28
CA LEU A 71 26.18 9.16 92.95
C LEU A 71 25.74 8.16 91.89
N ASP A 72 25.80 6.86 92.17
CA ASP A 72 25.32 5.82 91.27
C ASP A 72 23.79 5.89 91.08
N LEU A 73 23.02 6.17 92.13
CA LEU A 73 21.57 6.42 92.04
C LEU A 73 21.26 7.65 91.19
N ALA A 74 21.96 8.77 91.40
CA ALA A 74 21.79 9.98 90.60
C ALA A 74 22.12 9.74 89.12
N ARG A 75 23.20 8.97 88.85
CA ARG A 75 23.59 8.57 87.50
C ARG A 75 22.54 7.70 86.83
N MET A 76 21.97 6.73 87.56
CA MET A 76 20.86 5.92 87.05
C MET A 76 19.62 6.79 86.77
N GLN A 77 19.30 7.75 87.63
CA GLN A 77 18.17 8.66 87.43
C GLN A 77 18.38 9.57 86.20
N GLU A 78 19.57 10.13 86.01
CA GLU A 78 19.91 10.89 84.79
C GLU A 78 19.81 10.02 83.54
N GLN A 79 20.28 8.77 83.59
CA GLN A 79 20.12 7.83 82.49
C GLN A 79 18.64 7.53 82.19
N THR A 80 17.79 7.35 83.21
CA THR A 80 16.34 7.17 83.00
C THR A 80 15.69 8.38 82.35
N VAL A 81 16.03 9.59 82.79
CA VAL A 81 15.52 10.84 82.21
C VAL A 81 15.99 11.02 80.77
N GLN A 82 17.25 10.68 80.46
CA GLN A 82 17.75 10.68 79.09
C GLN A 82 17.03 9.67 78.20
N MET A 83 16.76 8.47 78.73
CA MET A 83 15.99 7.45 78.00
C MET A 83 14.54 7.89 77.76
N GLU A 84 13.88 8.53 78.73
CA GLU A 84 12.53 9.10 78.56
C GLU A 84 12.50 10.24 77.54
N HIS A 85 13.52 11.10 77.51
CA HIS A 85 13.62 12.13 76.49
C HIS A 85 13.83 11.52 75.10
N GLN A 86 14.68 10.49 74.99
CA GLN A 86 14.87 9.78 73.73
C GLN A 86 13.59 9.06 73.29
N SER A 87 12.81 8.47 74.20
CA SER A 87 11.54 7.83 73.84
C SER A 87 10.52 8.84 73.33
N LYS A 88 10.36 9.97 74.02
CA LYS A 88 9.47 11.07 73.59
C LYS A 88 9.87 11.64 72.23
N MET A 89 11.17 11.84 71.98
CA MET A 89 11.65 12.33 70.68
C MET A 89 11.30 11.35 69.54
N LYS A 90 11.45 10.04 69.77
CA LYS A 90 11.06 9.01 68.80
C LYS A 90 9.54 8.96 68.58
N GLU A 91 8.74 9.15 69.61
CA GLU A 91 7.28 9.24 69.50
C GLU A 91 6.85 10.44 68.64
N TYR A 92 7.46 11.61 68.85
CA TYR A 92 7.22 12.79 68.01
C TYR A 92 7.66 12.58 66.56
N GLU A 93 8.81 11.94 66.34
CA GLU A 93 9.29 11.62 65.00
C GLU A 93 8.33 10.69 64.27
N ALA A 94 7.87 9.62 64.93
CA ALA A 94 6.87 8.71 64.39
C ALA A 94 5.54 9.41 64.07
N ALA A 95 5.08 10.33 64.93
CA ALA A 95 3.87 11.12 64.67
C ALA A 95 4.04 12.06 63.46
N LEU A 96 5.21 12.67 63.28
CA LEU A 96 5.51 13.49 62.10
C LEU A 96 5.55 12.68 60.81
N GLU A 97 6.10 11.46 60.85
CA GLU A 97 6.09 10.55 59.69
C GLU A 97 4.68 10.13 59.30
N GLN A 98 3.81 9.84 60.28
CA GLN A 98 2.40 9.54 60.02
C GLN A 98 1.68 10.72 59.34
N LEU A 99 1.86 11.94 59.84
CA LEU A 99 1.25 13.14 59.24
C LEU A 99 1.74 13.38 57.81
N LYS A 100 3.04 13.16 57.54
CA LYS A 100 3.59 13.23 56.17
C LYS A 100 2.97 12.16 55.26
N GLY A 101 2.81 10.94 55.77
CA GLY A 101 2.16 9.84 55.04
C GLY A 101 0.72 10.18 54.66
N ASP A 102 -0.05 10.72 55.60
CA ASP A 102 -1.43 11.14 55.36
C ASP A 102 -1.51 12.29 54.34
N GLN A 103 -0.61 13.27 54.42
CA GLN A 103 -0.56 14.37 53.46
C GLN A 103 -0.28 13.88 52.03
N ILE A 104 0.64 12.94 51.87
CA ILE A 104 0.94 12.33 50.56
C ILE A 104 -0.28 11.56 50.04
N ARG A 105 -0.98 10.83 50.91
CA ARG A 105 -2.19 10.09 50.53
C ARG A 105 -3.29 11.02 50.05
N ILE A 106 -3.57 12.10 50.77
CA ILE A 106 -4.59 13.10 50.40
C ILE A 106 -4.26 13.73 49.05
N GLN A 107 -3.00 14.15 48.84
CA GLN A 107 -2.56 14.71 47.56
C GLN A 107 -2.66 13.71 46.41
N ALA A 108 -2.37 12.43 46.66
CA ALA A 108 -2.51 11.38 45.66
C ALA A 108 -3.99 11.13 45.30
N GLU A 109 -4.90 11.19 46.28
CA GLU A 109 -6.34 11.09 46.04
C GLU A 109 -6.88 12.27 45.23
N GLU A 110 -6.45 13.49 45.53
CA GLU A 110 -6.82 14.68 44.75
C GLU A 110 -6.34 14.59 43.30
N ARG A 111 -5.08 14.20 43.08
CA ARG A 111 -4.54 13.99 41.72
C ARG A 111 -5.29 12.88 40.95
N ARG A 112 -5.72 11.82 41.63
CA ARG A 112 -6.55 10.78 41.00
C ARG A 112 -7.91 11.31 40.58
N LYS A 113 -8.52 12.19 41.38
CA LYS A 113 -9.80 12.81 41.03
C LYS A 113 -9.68 13.73 39.82
N THR A 114 -8.66 14.61 39.79
CA THR A 114 -8.46 15.51 38.65
C THR A 114 -8.16 14.75 37.36
N LEU A 115 -7.30 13.74 37.42
CA LEU A 115 -6.97 12.91 36.26
C LEU A 115 -8.19 12.12 35.75
N ASN A 116 -9.06 11.65 36.65
CA ASN A 116 -10.32 10.99 36.27
C ASN A 116 -11.30 11.96 35.59
N GLU A 117 -11.33 13.24 35.97
CA GLU A 117 -12.17 14.23 35.31
C GLU A 117 -11.62 14.62 33.93
N GLU A 118 -10.30 14.83 33.83
CA GLU A 118 -9.64 15.12 32.55
C GLU A 118 -9.81 13.97 31.55
N THR A 119 -9.64 12.72 32.00
CA THR A 119 -9.86 11.54 31.15
C THR A 119 -11.30 11.43 30.67
N LYS A 120 -12.29 11.72 31.52
CA LYS A 120 -13.71 11.81 31.10
C LYS A 120 -13.93 12.89 30.04
N GLN A 121 -13.36 14.08 30.23
CA GLN A 121 -13.46 15.16 29.24
C GLN A 121 -12.79 14.79 27.90
N HIS A 122 -11.62 14.16 27.95
CA HIS A 122 -10.93 13.67 26.77
C HIS A 122 -11.73 12.59 26.03
N GLN A 123 -12.32 11.64 26.75
CA GLN A 123 -13.18 10.62 26.16
C GLN A 123 -14.42 11.24 25.50
N ALA A 124 -15.07 12.22 26.15
CA ALA A 124 -16.22 12.92 25.57
C ALA A 124 -15.85 13.68 24.28
N ARG A 125 -14.71 14.39 24.27
CA ARG A 125 -14.20 15.07 23.07
C ARG A 125 -13.88 14.10 21.94
N ALA A 126 -13.25 12.96 22.25
CA ALA A 126 -12.93 11.94 21.26
C ALA A 126 -14.21 11.32 20.64
N GLN A 127 -15.22 11.02 21.45
CA GLN A 127 -16.51 10.52 20.95
C GLN A 127 -17.24 11.55 20.07
N TYR A 128 -17.17 12.83 20.43
CA TYR A 128 -17.77 13.90 19.65
C TYR A 128 -17.07 14.07 18.29
N GLN A 129 -15.74 14.00 18.27
CA GLN A 129 -14.95 14.02 17.04
C GLN A 129 -15.24 12.81 16.14
N ASP A 130 -15.37 11.61 16.71
CA ASP A 130 -15.74 10.41 15.95
C ASP A 130 -17.13 10.54 15.32
N LYS A 131 -18.12 11.08 16.05
CA LYS A 131 -19.46 11.37 15.50
C LYS A 131 -19.41 12.34 14.31
N LEU A 132 -18.65 13.44 14.43
CA LEU A 132 -18.47 14.39 13.33
C LEU A 132 -17.75 13.78 12.12
N ALA A 133 -16.75 12.92 12.36
CA ALA A 133 -16.04 12.22 11.30
C ALA A 133 -16.97 11.27 10.52
N ARG A 134 -17.83 10.52 11.22
CA ARG A 134 -18.85 9.65 10.59
C ARG A 134 -19.83 10.46 9.76
N GLN A 135 -20.32 11.60 10.26
CA GLN A 135 -21.21 12.47 9.50
C GLN A 135 -20.55 13.01 8.23
N ARG A 136 -19.30 13.48 8.30
CA ARG A 136 -18.55 13.94 7.12
C ARG A 136 -18.35 12.83 6.10
N TYR A 137 -18.08 11.61 6.56
CA TYR A 137 -17.92 10.45 5.70
C TYR A 137 -19.23 10.08 4.99
N GLU A 138 -20.34 10.08 5.71
CA GLU A 138 -21.68 9.83 5.14
C GLU A 138 -22.08 10.89 4.12
N ASP A 139 -21.77 12.17 4.37
CA ASP A 139 -22.03 13.26 3.43
C ASP A 139 -21.17 13.15 2.16
N GLN A 140 -19.88 12.78 2.29
CA GLN A 140 -19.01 12.51 1.14
C GLN A 140 -19.51 11.35 0.30
N LEU A 141 -19.95 10.26 0.94
CA LEU A 141 -20.51 9.10 0.24
C LEU A 141 -21.79 9.46 -0.51
N ARG A 142 -22.68 10.25 0.11
CA ARG A 142 -23.89 10.77 -0.54
C ARG A 142 -23.58 11.66 -1.74
N GLN A 143 -22.59 12.55 -1.64
CA GLN A 143 -22.14 13.38 -2.76
C GLN A 143 -21.58 12.52 -3.91
N GLN A 144 -20.78 11.50 -3.59
CA GLN A 144 -20.22 10.60 -4.59
C GLN A 144 -21.32 9.78 -5.30
N GLN A 145 -22.33 9.31 -4.56
CA GLN A 145 -23.48 8.62 -5.13
C GLN A 145 -24.28 9.54 -6.08
N ALA A 146 -24.54 10.78 -5.68
CA ALA A 146 -25.24 11.76 -6.52
C ALA A 146 -24.47 12.05 -7.82
N LEU A 147 -23.16 12.23 -7.76
CA LEU A 147 -22.30 12.42 -8.94
C LEU A 147 -22.32 11.21 -9.87
N ASN A 148 -22.28 10.00 -9.31
CA ASN A 148 -22.35 8.77 -10.09
C ASN A 148 -23.72 8.61 -10.77
N GLU A 149 -24.81 8.93 -10.08
CA GLU A 149 -26.16 8.91 -10.65
C GLU A 149 -26.30 9.93 -11.79
N GLU A 150 -25.77 11.14 -11.62
CA GLU A 150 -25.77 12.15 -12.67
C GLU A 150 -24.97 11.71 -13.90
N ASN A 151 -23.80 11.10 -13.69
CA ASN A 151 -22.99 10.55 -14.77
C ASN A 151 -23.69 9.41 -15.50
N LEU A 152 -24.39 8.53 -14.77
CA LEU A 152 -25.17 7.44 -15.36
C LEU A 152 -26.32 7.99 -16.22
N ARG A 153 -27.07 8.98 -15.71
CA ARG A 153 -28.13 9.65 -16.48
C ARG A 153 -27.60 10.29 -17.77
N ARG A 154 -26.45 10.97 -17.72
CA ARG A 154 -25.80 11.54 -18.92
C ARG A 154 -25.39 10.45 -19.92
N GLN A 155 -24.93 9.30 -19.45
CA GLN A 155 -24.61 8.16 -20.31
C GLN A 155 -25.88 7.59 -20.95
N GLU A 156 -26.94 7.37 -20.19
CA GLU A 156 -28.23 6.89 -20.71
C GLU A 156 -28.81 7.85 -21.76
N GLU A 157 -28.79 9.16 -21.52
CA GLU A 157 -29.21 10.16 -22.51
C GLU A 157 -28.35 10.10 -23.79
N SER A 158 -27.04 9.89 -23.67
CA SER A 158 -26.16 9.77 -24.83
C SER A 158 -26.45 8.51 -25.66
N VAL A 159 -26.75 7.39 -24.99
CA VAL A 159 -27.14 6.13 -25.63
C VAL A 159 -28.48 6.27 -26.32
N GLN A 160 -29.48 6.85 -25.65
CA GLN A 160 -30.80 7.12 -26.24
C GLN A 160 -30.70 8.02 -27.48
N LYS A 161 -29.84 9.05 -27.46
CA LYS A 161 -29.59 9.90 -28.63
C LYS A 161 -28.94 9.12 -29.79
N GLN A 162 -28.00 8.22 -29.50
CA GLN A 162 -27.40 7.35 -30.53
C GLN A 162 -28.41 6.35 -31.09
N GLU A 163 -29.26 5.76 -30.26
CA GLU A 163 -30.32 4.84 -30.70
C GLU A 163 -31.37 5.55 -31.55
N ALA A 164 -31.81 6.75 -31.17
CA ALA A 164 -32.73 7.56 -31.96
C ALA A 164 -32.13 7.93 -33.33
N MET A 165 -30.85 8.30 -33.37
CA MET A 165 -30.14 8.59 -34.62
C MET A 165 -30.05 7.35 -35.53
N ARG A 166 -29.79 6.17 -34.96
CA ARG A 166 -29.78 4.88 -35.68
C ARG A 166 -31.17 4.52 -36.22
N LYS A 167 -32.22 4.68 -35.41
CA LYS A 167 -33.60 4.44 -35.86
C LYS A 167 -33.99 5.37 -37.00
N ALA A 168 -33.67 6.66 -36.89
CA ALA A 168 -33.95 7.63 -37.95
C ALA A 168 -33.20 7.33 -39.25
N THR A 169 -31.95 6.83 -39.17
CA THR A 169 -31.20 6.41 -40.37
C THR A 169 -31.80 5.16 -41.02
N ILE A 170 -32.23 4.19 -40.22
CA ILE A 170 -32.91 2.98 -40.71
C ILE A 170 -34.26 3.34 -41.33
N GLU A 171 -35.06 4.20 -40.70
CA GLU A 171 -36.33 4.67 -41.25
C GLU A 171 -36.13 5.39 -42.59
N HIS A 172 -35.12 6.26 -42.68
CA HIS A 172 -34.79 6.94 -43.94
C HIS A 172 -34.38 5.96 -45.05
N GLU A 173 -33.58 4.94 -44.71
CA GLU A 173 -33.19 3.91 -45.66
C GLU A 173 -34.37 3.05 -46.10
N MET A 174 -35.28 2.70 -45.17
CA MET A 174 -36.51 1.96 -45.45
C MET A 174 -37.46 2.75 -46.35
N ASP A 175 -37.61 4.07 -46.12
CA ASP A 175 -38.43 4.93 -46.98
C ASP A 175 -37.86 5.02 -48.41
N LEU A 176 -36.54 5.10 -48.55
CA LEU A 176 -35.88 5.07 -49.87
C LEU A 176 -36.07 3.72 -50.57
N ARG A 177 -35.93 2.61 -49.83
CA ARG A 177 -36.20 1.26 -50.35
C ARG A 177 -37.67 1.11 -50.77
N HIS A 178 -38.60 1.58 -49.96
CA HIS A 178 -40.03 1.53 -50.26
C HIS A 178 -40.38 2.37 -51.49
N LYS A 179 -39.81 3.57 -51.64
CA LYS A 179 -39.97 4.38 -52.86
C LYS A 179 -39.41 3.68 -54.10
N ASN A 180 -38.25 3.04 -54.00
CA ASN A 180 -37.66 2.29 -55.11
C ASN A 180 -38.47 1.03 -55.47
N GLU A 181 -38.95 0.29 -54.48
CA GLU A 181 -39.83 -0.86 -54.69
C GLU A 181 -41.15 -0.43 -55.31
N MET A 182 -41.75 0.66 -54.86
CA MET A 182 -42.98 1.20 -55.45
C MET A 182 -42.79 1.59 -56.92
N MET A 183 -41.68 2.26 -57.26
CA MET A 183 -41.37 2.57 -58.66
C MET A 183 -41.17 1.30 -59.51
N ARG A 184 -40.53 0.27 -58.95
CA ARG A 184 -40.33 -1.02 -59.61
C ARG A 184 -41.64 -1.76 -59.80
N VAL A 185 -42.49 -1.82 -58.78
CA VAL A 185 -43.82 -2.45 -58.84
C VAL A 185 -44.72 -1.70 -59.81
N GLU A 186 -44.66 -0.37 -59.87
CA GLU A 186 -45.42 0.41 -60.84
C GLU A 186 -44.95 0.13 -62.29
N ALA A 187 -43.64 -0.01 -62.51
CA ALA A 187 -43.09 -0.40 -63.81
C ALA A 187 -43.46 -1.83 -64.21
N GLU A 188 -43.33 -2.79 -63.27
CA GLU A 188 -43.73 -4.18 -63.48
C GLU A 188 -45.24 -4.32 -63.67
N ALA A 189 -46.06 -3.57 -62.93
CA ALA A 189 -47.52 -3.55 -63.07
C ALA A 189 -47.94 -2.94 -64.41
N LYS A 190 -47.28 -1.88 -64.89
CA LYS A 190 -47.51 -1.34 -66.24
C LYS A 190 -47.12 -2.33 -67.34
N ALA A 191 -46.07 -3.13 -67.12
CA ALA A 191 -45.66 -4.19 -68.04
C ALA A 191 -46.65 -5.37 -68.01
N ARG A 192 -47.03 -5.83 -66.81
CA ARG A 192 -48.03 -6.90 -66.62
C ARG A 192 -49.40 -6.49 -67.14
N ALA A 193 -49.85 -5.25 -66.95
CA ALA A 193 -51.11 -4.77 -67.50
C ALA A 193 -51.14 -4.76 -69.04
N ARG A 194 -49.99 -4.68 -69.72
CA ARG A 194 -49.92 -4.88 -71.18
C ARG A 194 -50.08 -6.36 -71.55
N VAL A 195 -49.43 -7.25 -70.80
CA VAL A 195 -49.50 -8.70 -71.00
C VAL A 195 -50.88 -9.29 -70.61
N GLU A 196 -51.53 -8.76 -69.57
CA GLU A 196 -52.88 -9.17 -69.15
C GLU A 196 -53.96 -8.68 -70.10
N ARG A 197 -53.76 -7.52 -70.76
CA ARG A 197 -54.62 -7.08 -71.87
C ARG A 197 -54.55 -8.03 -73.07
N GLU A 198 -53.44 -8.71 -73.25
CA GLU A 198 -53.23 -9.69 -74.32
C GLU A 198 -53.80 -11.09 -73.95
N ASN A 199 -53.98 -11.39 -72.66
CA ASN A 199 -54.41 -12.72 -72.16
C ASN A 199 -55.71 -12.71 -71.33
N ALA A 200 -56.55 -11.68 -71.49
CA ALA A 200 -57.71 -11.40 -70.64
C ALA A 200 -58.76 -12.53 -70.59
N ASP A 201 -58.80 -13.40 -71.59
CA ASP A 201 -59.85 -14.42 -71.73
C ASP A 201 -59.56 -15.71 -70.95
N ILE A 202 -58.30 -16.00 -70.60
CA ILE A 202 -57.91 -17.26 -69.91
C ILE A 202 -58.05 -17.15 -68.38
N ILE A 203 -57.93 -15.94 -67.82
CA ILE A 203 -57.81 -15.73 -66.36
C ILE A 203 -59.17 -15.66 -65.65
N ARG A 204 -60.24 -15.25 -66.36
CA ARG A 204 -61.58 -15.12 -65.76
C ARG A 204 -62.17 -16.45 -65.28
N GLU A 205 -61.80 -17.57 -65.89
CA GLU A 205 -62.34 -18.88 -65.49
C GLU A 205 -61.70 -19.43 -64.21
N GLN A 206 -60.40 -19.21 -64.00
CA GLN A 206 -59.67 -19.78 -62.86
C GLN A 206 -60.01 -19.11 -61.51
N ILE A 207 -60.38 -17.83 -61.52
CA ILE A 207 -60.69 -17.07 -60.28
C ILE A 207 -62.00 -17.52 -59.64
N ARG A 208 -62.97 -18.03 -60.43
CA ARG A 208 -64.26 -18.50 -59.90
C ARG A 208 -64.16 -19.76 -59.05
N LEU A 209 -63.20 -20.65 -59.34
CA LEU A 209 -63.07 -21.93 -58.64
C LEU A 209 -62.36 -21.80 -57.28
N LYS A 210 -61.34 -20.93 -57.17
CA LYS A 210 -60.55 -20.76 -55.93
C LYS A 210 -61.26 -19.99 -54.82
N ALA A 211 -62.27 -19.18 -55.14
CA ALA A 211 -62.98 -18.38 -54.13
C ALA A 211 -63.97 -19.19 -53.27
N ALA A 212 -64.34 -20.40 -53.69
CA ALA A 212 -65.32 -21.24 -53.00
C ALA A 212 -64.73 -22.05 -51.82
N GLU A 213 -63.48 -22.52 -51.94
CA GLU A 213 -62.85 -23.39 -50.92
C GLU A 213 -62.44 -22.65 -49.65
N HIS A 214 -62.06 -21.37 -49.75
CA HIS A 214 -61.38 -20.70 -48.64
C HIS A 214 -62.30 -20.22 -47.50
N ARG A 215 -63.63 -20.18 -47.72
CA ARG A 215 -64.60 -19.70 -46.72
C ARG A 215 -65.02 -20.76 -45.70
N GLN A 216 -64.86 -22.05 -45.99
CA GLN A 216 -65.32 -23.12 -45.09
C GLN A 216 -64.29 -23.46 -44.00
N THR A 217 -62.99 -23.33 -44.29
CA THR A 217 -61.89 -23.74 -43.39
C THR A 217 -61.71 -22.86 -42.14
N VAL A 218 -62.19 -21.61 -42.17
CA VAL A 218 -61.91 -20.63 -41.11
C VAL A 218 -62.92 -20.70 -39.96
N LEU A 219 -64.12 -21.26 -40.19
CA LEU A 219 -65.17 -21.33 -39.17
C LEU A 219 -64.99 -22.51 -38.20
N ASP A 220 -64.37 -23.61 -38.64
CA ASP A 220 -64.18 -24.81 -37.81
C ASP A 220 -63.01 -24.70 -36.82
N SER A 221 -62.01 -23.88 -37.11
CA SER A 221 -60.83 -23.69 -36.23
C SER A 221 -61.16 -22.88 -34.97
N ILE A 222 -62.09 -21.94 -35.05
CA ILE A 222 -62.46 -21.05 -33.93
C ILE A 222 -63.33 -21.78 -32.90
N ARG A 223 -64.21 -22.70 -33.34
CA ARG A 223 -65.09 -23.46 -32.44
C ARG A 223 -64.34 -24.50 -31.61
N THR A 224 -63.24 -25.02 -32.14
CA THR A 224 -62.43 -26.07 -31.51
C THR A 224 -61.50 -25.54 -30.41
N ALA A 225 -61.00 -24.30 -30.55
CA ALA A 225 -60.11 -23.69 -29.55
C ALA A 225 -60.82 -23.29 -28.24
N GLY A 226 -62.10 -22.94 -28.30
CA GLY A 226 -62.87 -22.50 -27.12
C GLY A 226 -63.26 -23.62 -26.15
N ALA A 227 -63.44 -24.85 -26.63
CA ALA A 227 -63.85 -25.99 -25.80
C ALA A 227 -62.70 -26.54 -24.94
N VAL A 228 -61.47 -26.54 -25.46
CA VAL A 228 -60.29 -27.13 -24.81
C VAL A 228 -59.85 -26.35 -23.56
N PHE A 229 -60.07 -25.03 -23.52
CA PHE A 229 -59.66 -24.20 -22.39
C PHE A 229 -60.59 -24.35 -21.17
N GLY A 230 -61.88 -24.61 -21.38
CA GLY A 230 -62.87 -24.70 -20.30
C GLY A 230 -62.85 -26.03 -19.53
N GLU A 231 -62.64 -27.15 -20.22
CA GLU A 231 -62.57 -28.48 -19.59
C GLU A 231 -61.23 -28.74 -18.89
N GLY A 232 -60.12 -28.25 -19.44
CA GLY A 232 -58.79 -28.45 -18.87
C GLY A 232 -58.61 -27.81 -17.49
N PHE A 233 -59.25 -26.66 -17.23
CA PHE A 233 -59.12 -25.93 -15.96
C PHE A 233 -59.94 -26.57 -14.82
N LYS A 234 -61.14 -27.10 -15.12
CA LYS A 234 -61.97 -27.80 -14.14
C LYS A 234 -61.40 -29.16 -13.72
N ALA A 235 -60.73 -29.87 -14.64
CA ALA A 235 -60.04 -31.13 -14.37
C ALA A 235 -58.75 -30.95 -13.54
N PHE A 236 -58.15 -29.76 -13.54
CA PHE A 236 -56.94 -29.46 -12.77
C PHE A 236 -57.23 -29.16 -11.29
N ILE A 237 -58.38 -28.53 -11.00
CA ILE A 237 -58.76 -28.15 -9.62
C ILE A 237 -59.41 -29.32 -8.85
N SER A 238 -59.99 -30.29 -9.53
CA SER A 238 -60.70 -31.42 -8.90
C SER A 238 -59.82 -32.63 -8.54
N ASP A 239 -58.57 -32.64 -9.01
CA ASP A 239 -57.67 -33.80 -8.91
C ASP A 239 -56.52 -33.51 -7.93
N TRP A 240 -56.66 -33.99 -6.70
CA TRP A 240 -55.72 -33.73 -5.60
C TRP A 240 -54.29 -34.24 -5.89
N ASP A 241 -54.15 -35.30 -6.70
CA ASP A 241 -52.85 -35.83 -7.09
C ASP A 241 -52.11 -34.89 -8.06
N LYS A 242 -52.84 -34.20 -8.94
CA LYS A 242 -52.24 -33.20 -9.84
C LYS A 242 -51.86 -31.93 -9.08
N VAL A 243 -52.70 -31.48 -8.15
CA VAL A 243 -52.39 -30.31 -7.33
C VAL A 243 -51.15 -30.55 -6.47
N THR A 244 -51.07 -31.71 -5.81
CA THR A 244 -49.89 -32.08 -4.99
C THR A 244 -48.62 -32.21 -5.83
N ALA A 245 -48.68 -32.82 -7.01
CA ALA A 245 -47.54 -32.87 -7.94
C ALA A 245 -47.07 -31.46 -8.37
N THR A 246 -48.01 -30.53 -8.59
CA THR A 246 -47.68 -29.15 -8.98
C THR A 246 -47.05 -28.38 -7.83
N VAL A 247 -47.57 -28.54 -6.60
CA VAL A 247 -46.99 -27.93 -5.39
C VAL A 247 -45.60 -28.50 -5.11
N ALA A 248 -45.44 -29.83 -5.19
CA ALA A 248 -44.15 -30.50 -5.05
C ALA A 248 -43.14 -30.01 -6.10
N GLY A 249 -43.57 -29.88 -7.37
CA GLY A 249 -42.77 -29.32 -8.45
C GLY A 249 -42.33 -27.88 -8.19
N LEU A 250 -43.25 -27.01 -7.75
CA LEU A 250 -42.95 -25.62 -7.40
C LEU A 250 -41.99 -25.53 -6.20
N THR A 251 -42.16 -26.38 -5.18
CA THR A 251 -41.23 -26.42 -4.03
C THR A 251 -39.84 -26.91 -4.42
N LEU A 252 -39.73 -27.94 -5.27
CA LEU A 252 -38.45 -28.41 -5.80
C LEU A 252 -37.76 -27.33 -6.64
N LEU A 253 -38.52 -26.58 -7.44
CA LEU A 253 -38.01 -25.47 -8.22
C LEU A 253 -37.51 -24.34 -7.31
N ALA A 254 -38.26 -23.99 -6.26
CA ALA A 254 -37.85 -23.00 -5.28
C ALA A 254 -36.58 -23.43 -4.52
N VAL A 255 -36.50 -24.69 -4.08
CA VAL A 255 -35.29 -25.26 -3.44
C VAL A 255 -34.11 -25.29 -4.42
N GLY A 256 -34.35 -25.63 -5.69
CA GLY A 256 -33.35 -25.59 -6.77
C GLY A 256 -32.81 -24.18 -6.99
N VAL A 257 -33.67 -23.16 -7.05
CA VAL A 257 -33.26 -21.76 -7.21
C VAL A 257 -32.52 -21.26 -5.97
N TYR A 258 -32.97 -21.59 -4.76
CA TYR A 258 -32.33 -21.17 -3.52
C TYR A 258 -30.95 -21.80 -3.33
N SER A 259 -30.83 -23.11 -3.58
CA SER A 259 -29.55 -23.82 -3.54
C SER A 259 -28.58 -23.32 -4.62
N ALA A 260 -29.05 -23.08 -5.84
CA ALA A 260 -28.24 -22.51 -6.92
C ALA A 260 -27.71 -21.11 -6.57
N ARG A 261 -28.53 -20.24 -5.95
CA ARG A 261 -28.13 -18.89 -5.52
C ARG A 261 -27.02 -18.90 -4.45
N ASN A 262 -27.10 -19.81 -3.48
CA ASN A 262 -26.09 -19.90 -2.42
C ASN A 262 -24.82 -20.61 -2.91
N ALA A 263 -24.95 -21.62 -3.76
CA ALA A 263 -23.81 -22.32 -4.36
C ALA A 263 -23.01 -21.44 -5.32
N THR A 264 -23.67 -20.53 -6.06
CA THR A 264 -22.98 -19.61 -6.98
C THR A 264 -22.01 -18.68 -6.26
N GLY A 265 -22.34 -18.19 -5.06
CA GLY A 265 -21.44 -17.30 -4.30
C GLY A 265 -20.15 -17.99 -3.85
N VAL A 266 -20.25 -19.23 -3.36
CA VAL A 266 -19.09 -20.03 -2.91
C VAL A 266 -18.25 -20.49 -4.10
N ALA A 267 -18.90 -20.98 -5.16
CA ALA A 267 -18.23 -21.35 -6.40
C ALA A 267 -17.55 -20.14 -7.06
N ALA A 268 -18.20 -18.98 -7.10
CA ALA A 268 -17.62 -17.75 -7.64
C ALA A 268 -16.36 -17.34 -6.88
N ARG A 269 -16.36 -17.35 -5.54
CA ARG A 269 -15.16 -17.04 -4.75
C ARG A 269 -14.03 -18.04 -4.95
N TYR A 270 -14.35 -19.33 -5.06
CA TYR A 270 -13.37 -20.38 -5.34
C TYR A 270 -12.77 -20.24 -6.75
N ILE A 271 -13.61 -19.91 -7.73
CA ILE A 271 -13.20 -19.66 -9.11
C ILE A 271 -12.38 -18.37 -9.20
N GLU A 272 -12.78 -17.30 -8.52
CA GLU A 272 -12.07 -16.00 -8.49
C GLU A 272 -10.67 -16.14 -7.88
N ALA A 273 -10.54 -16.87 -6.76
CA ALA A 273 -9.25 -17.16 -6.14
C ALA A 273 -8.30 -17.96 -7.06
N ARG A 274 -8.86 -18.73 -8.01
CA ARG A 274 -8.10 -19.60 -8.92
C ARG A 274 -7.87 -18.99 -10.30
N LEU A 275 -8.71 -18.04 -10.72
CA LEU A 275 -8.71 -17.47 -12.07
C LEU A 275 -8.26 -16.00 -12.12
N GLY A 276 -8.36 -15.25 -11.03
CA GLY A 276 -8.01 -13.83 -10.97
C GLY A 276 -6.56 -13.56 -10.56
N LYS A 277 -5.99 -12.48 -11.08
CA LYS A 277 -4.73 -11.90 -10.59
C LYS A 277 -5.01 -11.21 -9.25
N PRO A 278 -4.30 -11.54 -8.16
CA PRO A 278 -4.49 -10.87 -6.86
C PRO A 278 -4.19 -9.37 -6.93
N SER A 279 -4.85 -8.56 -6.08
CA SER A 279 -4.71 -7.10 -6.06
C SER A 279 -3.29 -6.61 -5.76
N LEU A 280 -2.54 -7.34 -4.92
CA LEU A 280 -1.16 -7.02 -4.56
C LEU A 280 -0.13 -7.40 -5.64
N VAL A 281 -0.50 -8.22 -6.63
CA VAL A 281 0.41 -8.59 -7.71
C VAL A 281 0.35 -7.49 -8.77
N ARG A 282 1.46 -6.80 -9.03
CA ARG A 282 1.56 -5.79 -10.10
C ARG A 282 1.75 -6.43 -11.47
N GLU A 283 2.56 -7.48 -11.56
CA GLU A 283 2.92 -8.14 -12.82
C GLU A 283 3.03 -9.66 -12.61
N THR A 284 2.63 -10.46 -13.60
CA THR A 284 2.80 -11.92 -13.54
C THR A 284 2.98 -12.54 -14.91
N SER A 285 3.70 -13.66 -14.99
CA SER A 285 3.73 -14.51 -16.18
C SER A 285 2.54 -15.45 -16.30
N ARG A 286 1.74 -15.64 -15.23
CA ARG A 286 0.61 -16.57 -15.26
C ARG A 286 -0.44 -16.04 -16.21
N ILE A 287 -0.83 -16.91 -17.13
CA ILE A 287 -1.85 -16.58 -18.12
C ILE A 287 -3.21 -16.65 -17.42
N THR A 288 -3.86 -15.51 -17.30
CA THR A 288 -5.23 -15.42 -16.81
C THR A 288 -6.17 -16.03 -17.87
N VAL A 289 -7.23 -16.74 -17.48
CA VAL A 289 -8.14 -17.39 -18.46
C VAL A 289 -8.73 -16.38 -19.45
N THR A 290 -9.02 -15.16 -19.01
CA THR A 290 -9.44 -14.05 -19.86
C THR A 290 -8.39 -13.62 -20.89
N GLU A 291 -7.11 -13.70 -20.55
CA GLU A 291 -6.00 -13.36 -21.44
C GLU A 291 -5.71 -14.50 -22.44
N ALA A 292 -5.86 -15.75 -22.00
CA ALA A 292 -5.77 -16.93 -22.86
C ALA A 292 -6.81 -16.89 -24.00
N ILE A 293 -8.03 -16.46 -23.70
CA ILE A 293 -9.12 -16.31 -24.69
C ILE A 293 -8.84 -15.16 -25.66
N LYS A 294 -8.31 -14.03 -25.17
CA LYS A 294 -8.01 -12.87 -26.02
C LYS A 294 -6.79 -13.07 -26.94
N HIS A 295 -5.82 -13.90 -26.54
CA HIS A 295 -4.56 -14.06 -27.27
C HIS A 295 -4.11 -15.53 -27.44
N PRO A 296 -4.85 -16.35 -28.22
CA PRO A 296 -4.54 -17.77 -28.40
C PRO A 296 -3.17 -18.02 -29.07
N ILE A 297 -2.76 -17.15 -30.01
CA ILE A 297 -1.50 -17.28 -30.76
C ILE A 297 -0.27 -16.95 -29.89
N LYS A 298 -0.38 -16.00 -28.95
CA LYS A 298 0.71 -15.69 -28.02
C LYS A 298 0.95 -16.86 -27.06
N MET A 299 -0.12 -17.58 -26.71
CA MET A 299 -0.08 -18.73 -25.82
C MET A 299 0.70 -19.91 -26.43
N THR A 300 0.40 -20.26 -27.68
CA THR A 300 1.12 -21.32 -28.40
C THR A 300 2.60 -20.99 -28.61
N ARG A 301 2.92 -19.76 -28.99
CA ARG A 301 4.32 -19.31 -29.17
C ARG A 301 5.13 -19.37 -27.87
N ARG A 302 4.52 -19.08 -26.72
CA ARG A 302 5.17 -19.09 -25.40
C ARG A 302 5.34 -20.49 -24.82
N LEU A 303 4.47 -21.44 -25.17
CA LEU A 303 4.67 -22.85 -24.89
C LEU A 303 5.82 -23.45 -25.72
N MET A 304 6.03 -22.95 -26.93
CA MET A 304 7.04 -23.44 -27.87
C MET A 304 8.39 -22.69 -27.80
N SER A 305 8.48 -21.57 -27.10
CA SER A 305 9.75 -20.83 -26.95
C SER A 305 10.73 -21.62 -26.08
N LYS A 306 11.92 -21.90 -26.61
CA LYS A 306 13.03 -22.52 -25.87
C LYS A 306 13.47 -21.62 -24.70
N PRO A 307 13.93 -22.20 -23.57
CA PRO A 307 14.53 -21.42 -22.49
C PRO A 307 15.73 -20.64 -23.04
N GLN A 308 15.64 -19.31 -23.04
CA GLN A 308 16.74 -18.41 -23.33
C GLN A 308 17.77 -18.49 -22.19
N ASP A 309 19.00 -18.07 -22.47
CA ASP A 309 20.07 -18.02 -21.47
C ASP A 309 19.66 -17.10 -20.30
N ALA A 310 19.92 -17.55 -19.07
CA ALA A 310 19.50 -16.88 -17.83
C ALA A 310 20.06 -15.45 -17.74
N LEU A 311 21.22 -15.23 -18.36
CA LEU A 311 22.02 -14.03 -18.24
C LEU A 311 22.04 -13.19 -19.51
N GLU A 312 21.31 -13.60 -20.57
CA GLU A 312 21.25 -12.84 -21.81
C GLU A 312 20.66 -11.45 -21.56
N GLY A 313 21.48 -10.42 -21.80
CA GLY A 313 21.15 -9.01 -21.58
C GLY A 313 21.25 -8.53 -20.13
N VAL A 314 21.85 -9.31 -19.22
CA VAL A 314 22.17 -8.89 -17.85
C VAL A 314 23.68 -8.88 -17.68
N VAL A 315 24.24 -7.75 -17.29
CA VAL A 315 25.67 -7.61 -17.00
C VAL A 315 25.85 -7.60 -15.48
N LEU A 316 26.59 -8.58 -14.96
CA LEU A 316 26.94 -8.71 -13.55
C LEU A 316 28.45 -8.86 -13.40
N SER A 317 28.95 -8.71 -12.18
CA SER A 317 30.34 -9.06 -11.88
C SER A 317 30.57 -10.56 -12.03
N PRO A 318 31.77 -11.02 -12.40
CA PRO A 318 32.04 -12.44 -12.64
C PRO A 318 31.67 -13.35 -11.47
N SER A 319 31.96 -12.92 -10.23
CA SER A 319 31.63 -13.67 -9.02
C SER A 319 30.13 -13.73 -8.72
N LEU A 320 29.42 -12.63 -9.00
CA LEU A 320 27.96 -12.59 -8.85
C LEU A 320 27.29 -13.44 -9.94
N GLU A 321 27.79 -13.36 -11.17
CA GLU A 321 27.33 -14.15 -12.32
C GLU A 321 27.43 -15.66 -12.05
N GLU A 322 28.55 -16.14 -11.51
CA GLU A 322 28.73 -17.55 -11.13
C GLU A 322 27.72 -17.98 -10.06
N ARG A 323 27.65 -17.24 -8.95
CA ARG A 323 26.71 -17.53 -7.85
C ARG A 323 25.26 -17.56 -8.33
N VAL A 324 24.90 -16.61 -9.18
CA VAL A 324 23.57 -16.51 -9.78
C VAL A 324 23.28 -17.71 -10.68
N ARG A 325 24.25 -18.13 -11.48
CA ARG A 325 24.12 -19.30 -12.37
C ARG A 325 23.88 -20.56 -11.54
N ASP A 326 24.58 -20.73 -10.44
CA ASP A 326 24.39 -21.85 -9.51
C ASP A 326 22.98 -21.84 -8.91
N ILE A 327 22.50 -20.69 -8.45
CA ILE A 327 21.13 -20.53 -7.95
C ILE A 327 20.12 -20.91 -9.04
N ALA A 328 20.32 -20.47 -10.29
CA ALA A 328 19.41 -20.77 -11.39
C ALA A 328 19.39 -22.26 -11.75
N ILE A 329 20.55 -22.92 -11.75
CA ILE A 329 20.67 -24.37 -11.96
C ILE A 329 20.01 -25.13 -10.81
N ALA A 330 20.32 -24.77 -9.56
CA ALA A 330 19.73 -25.38 -8.38
C ALA A 330 18.21 -25.25 -8.37
N THR A 331 17.68 -24.08 -8.71
CA THR A 331 16.23 -23.82 -8.80
C THR A 331 15.57 -24.68 -9.88
N ARG A 332 16.19 -24.77 -11.06
CA ARG A 332 15.70 -25.61 -12.16
C ARG A 332 15.68 -27.08 -11.79
N ASN A 333 16.74 -27.59 -11.16
CA ASN A 333 16.86 -28.97 -10.71
C ASN A 333 15.85 -29.27 -9.59
N THR A 334 15.69 -28.34 -8.64
CA THR A 334 14.69 -28.43 -7.55
C THR A 334 13.29 -28.55 -8.12
N ARG A 335 12.94 -27.74 -9.13
CA ARG A 335 11.64 -27.83 -9.81
C ARG A 335 11.44 -29.21 -10.48
N GLN A 336 12.46 -29.70 -11.20
CA GLN A 336 12.38 -31.01 -11.88
C GLN A 336 12.20 -32.16 -10.89
N ASN A 337 12.90 -32.09 -9.75
CA ASN A 337 12.86 -33.10 -8.69
C ASN A 337 11.74 -32.89 -7.67
N ARG A 338 10.91 -31.85 -7.84
CA ARG A 338 9.84 -31.44 -6.89
C ARG A 338 10.35 -31.24 -5.45
N GLY A 339 11.57 -30.74 -5.31
CA GLY A 339 12.18 -30.39 -4.04
C GLY A 339 11.62 -29.10 -3.44
N LEU A 340 12.14 -28.73 -2.28
CA LEU A 340 11.82 -27.48 -1.59
C LEU A 340 12.64 -26.33 -2.17
N TYR A 341 11.98 -25.22 -2.50
CA TYR A 341 12.68 -24.03 -2.98
C TYR A 341 13.39 -23.30 -1.84
N ARG A 342 14.51 -22.65 -2.18
CA ARG A 342 15.24 -21.77 -1.28
C ARG A 342 14.78 -20.33 -1.45
N ASN A 343 14.60 -19.61 -0.36
CA ASN A 343 14.25 -18.20 -0.36
C ASN A 343 15.50 -17.33 -0.50
N ILE A 344 15.42 -16.32 -1.35
CA ILE A 344 16.56 -15.47 -1.71
C ILE A 344 16.28 -14.03 -1.27
N LEU A 345 17.25 -13.40 -0.62
CA LEU A 345 17.28 -11.97 -0.40
C LEU A 345 18.26 -11.30 -1.37
N MET A 346 17.76 -10.34 -2.14
CA MET A 346 18.54 -9.47 -3.01
C MET A 346 18.63 -8.09 -2.39
N TYR A 347 19.84 -7.59 -2.14
CA TYR A 347 20.02 -6.25 -1.58
C TYR A 347 21.06 -5.44 -2.35
N GLY A 348 21.02 -4.13 -2.19
CA GLY A 348 21.97 -3.20 -2.80
C GLY A 348 21.28 -1.91 -3.27
N PRO A 349 22.02 -0.96 -3.87
CA PRO A 349 21.48 0.31 -4.31
C PRO A 349 20.31 0.19 -5.31
N PRO A 350 19.45 1.21 -5.43
CA PRO A 350 18.40 1.21 -6.43
C PRO A 350 19.01 1.25 -7.85
N GLY A 351 18.34 0.59 -8.80
CA GLY A 351 18.75 0.63 -10.21
C GLY A 351 19.90 -0.31 -10.61
N THR A 352 20.27 -1.27 -9.75
CA THR A 352 21.27 -2.33 -10.04
C THR A 352 20.69 -3.57 -10.72
N GLY A 353 19.38 -3.60 -11.01
CA GLY A 353 18.76 -4.65 -11.82
C GLY A 353 18.15 -5.82 -11.04
N LYS A 354 17.97 -5.73 -9.72
CA LYS A 354 17.34 -6.75 -8.85
C LYS A 354 16.03 -7.32 -9.44
N THR A 355 15.08 -6.46 -9.81
CA THR A 355 13.79 -6.86 -10.41
C THR A 355 13.94 -7.54 -11.77
N LEU A 356 14.86 -7.05 -12.63
CA LEU A 356 15.12 -7.66 -13.94
C LEU A 356 15.71 -9.05 -13.79
N PHE A 357 16.62 -9.21 -12.83
CA PHE A 357 17.25 -10.47 -12.51
C PHE A 357 16.23 -11.52 -12.04
N ALA A 358 15.35 -11.17 -11.09
CA ALA A 358 14.32 -12.10 -10.62
C ALA A 358 13.39 -12.60 -11.75
N LYS A 359 13.02 -11.72 -12.70
CA LYS A 359 12.25 -12.12 -13.90
C LYS A 359 13.00 -13.14 -14.74
N LYS A 360 14.29 -12.89 -15.00
CA LYS A 360 15.14 -13.77 -15.80
C LYS A 360 15.36 -15.12 -15.11
N LEU A 361 15.60 -15.11 -13.79
CA LEU A 361 15.72 -16.31 -12.97
C LEU A 361 14.47 -17.20 -13.08
N ALA A 362 13.26 -16.63 -12.99
CA ALA A 362 12.02 -17.37 -13.15
C ALA A 362 11.89 -18.00 -14.55
N VAL A 363 12.15 -17.21 -15.60
CA VAL A 363 12.05 -17.65 -16.99
C VAL A 363 13.04 -18.79 -17.28
N HIS A 364 14.29 -18.65 -16.85
CA HIS A 364 15.32 -19.68 -17.04
C HIS A 364 15.04 -20.96 -16.24
N SER A 365 14.56 -20.81 -15.00
CA SER A 365 14.14 -21.94 -14.17
C SER A 365 12.85 -22.59 -14.67
N GLY A 366 12.17 -21.96 -15.64
CA GLY A 366 10.90 -22.38 -16.23
C GLY A 366 9.70 -22.27 -15.27
N MET A 367 9.87 -21.51 -14.18
CA MET A 367 8.82 -21.17 -13.22
C MET A 367 7.98 -20.01 -13.75
N ASP A 368 6.76 -19.88 -13.22
CA ASP A 368 6.02 -18.64 -13.37
C ASP A 368 6.62 -17.57 -12.44
N TYR A 369 6.40 -16.28 -12.71
CA TYR A 369 6.75 -15.20 -11.77
C TYR A 369 5.51 -14.36 -11.40
N ALA A 370 5.56 -13.78 -10.22
CA ALA A 370 4.65 -12.74 -9.77
C ALA A 370 5.44 -11.67 -9.02
N ILE A 371 5.17 -10.40 -9.33
CA ILE A 371 5.86 -9.25 -8.72
C ILE A 371 4.85 -8.51 -7.87
N MET A 372 5.19 -8.35 -6.60
CA MET A 372 4.52 -7.52 -5.61
C MET A 372 5.47 -6.40 -5.19
N THR A 373 4.95 -5.24 -4.83
CA THR A 373 5.74 -4.15 -4.23
C THR A 373 5.31 -3.97 -2.79
N GLY A 374 6.27 -3.92 -1.87
CA GLY A 374 6.01 -3.77 -0.44
C GLY A 374 5.26 -2.48 -0.10
N GLY A 375 5.50 -1.41 -0.86
CA GLY A 375 4.75 -0.15 -0.74
C GLY A 375 3.24 -0.26 -1.00
N ASP A 376 2.78 -1.29 -1.72
CA ASP A 376 1.34 -1.52 -1.95
C ASP A 376 0.63 -2.16 -0.76
N VAL A 377 1.39 -2.68 0.20
CA VAL A 377 0.82 -3.39 1.36
C VAL A 377 0.24 -2.40 2.38
N ALA A 378 0.95 -1.30 2.66
CA ALA A 378 0.52 -0.33 3.66
C ALA A 378 -0.83 0.36 3.36
N PRO A 379 -1.11 0.79 2.11
CA PRO A 379 -2.41 1.38 1.75
C PRO A 379 -3.62 0.45 1.91
N MET A 380 -3.41 -0.87 1.98
CA MET A 380 -4.52 -1.83 2.09
C MET A 380 -5.15 -1.86 3.49
N GLY A 381 -4.47 -1.33 4.52
CA GLY A 381 -4.96 -1.37 5.91
C GLY A 381 -5.38 -2.79 6.33
N ARG A 382 -6.59 -2.93 6.86
CA ARG A 382 -7.15 -4.22 7.31
C ARG A 382 -7.26 -5.27 6.20
N ASP A 383 -7.47 -4.86 4.96
CA ASP A 383 -7.58 -5.79 3.83
C ASP A 383 -6.23 -6.40 3.43
N GLY A 384 -5.11 -5.81 3.90
CA GLY A 384 -3.75 -6.27 3.62
C GLY A 384 -3.52 -7.72 4.02
N VAL A 385 -4.04 -8.14 5.18
CA VAL A 385 -3.95 -9.53 5.67
C VAL A 385 -4.62 -10.50 4.69
N THR A 386 -5.87 -10.20 4.31
CA THR A 386 -6.65 -11.03 3.39
C THR A 386 -6.00 -11.08 2.02
N ALA A 387 -5.52 -9.94 1.51
CA ALA A 387 -4.81 -9.86 0.24
C ALA A 387 -3.52 -10.69 0.26
N MET A 388 -2.76 -10.66 1.36
CA MET A 388 -1.54 -11.45 1.53
C MET A 388 -1.84 -12.96 1.46
N HIS A 389 -2.86 -13.43 2.20
CA HIS A 389 -3.27 -14.84 2.12
C HIS A 389 -3.68 -15.24 0.70
N LYS A 390 -4.45 -14.40 0.00
CA LYS A 390 -4.86 -14.64 -1.38
C LYS A 390 -3.66 -14.77 -2.33
N VAL A 391 -2.61 -13.96 -2.17
CA VAL A 391 -1.39 -14.05 -3.00
C VAL A 391 -0.72 -15.41 -2.82
N PHE A 392 -0.54 -15.87 -1.58
CA PHE A 392 0.10 -17.16 -1.30
C PHE A 392 -0.74 -18.35 -1.73
N ASP A 393 -2.06 -18.32 -1.51
CA ASP A 393 -2.96 -19.37 -1.98
C ASP A 393 -2.95 -19.45 -3.52
N TRP A 394 -3.03 -18.30 -4.17
CA TRP A 394 -2.91 -18.20 -5.61
C TRP A 394 -1.55 -18.69 -6.10
N ALA A 395 -0.45 -18.35 -5.42
CA ALA A 395 0.89 -18.85 -5.73
C ALA A 395 0.98 -20.38 -5.67
N GLY A 396 0.38 -20.99 -4.65
CA GLY A 396 0.32 -22.44 -4.47
C GLY A 396 -0.42 -23.19 -5.58
N THR A 397 -1.32 -22.53 -6.32
CA THR A 397 -2.04 -23.15 -7.44
C THR A 397 -1.22 -23.26 -8.73
N SER A 398 -0.01 -22.67 -8.79
CA SER A 398 0.83 -22.74 -9.99
C SER A 398 1.34 -24.17 -10.23
N ARG A 399 1.17 -24.67 -11.47
CA ARG A 399 1.65 -25.99 -11.88
C ARG A 399 3.15 -26.02 -12.16
N ARG A 400 3.74 -24.88 -12.58
CA ARG A 400 5.15 -24.77 -12.98
C ARG A 400 6.07 -24.39 -11.81
N GLY A 401 5.50 -24.21 -10.62
CA GLY A 401 6.12 -23.44 -9.54
C GLY A 401 6.02 -21.93 -9.81
N LEU A 402 5.96 -21.12 -8.75
CA LEU A 402 5.90 -19.66 -8.87
C LEU A 402 7.07 -19.01 -8.12
N LEU A 403 7.81 -18.11 -8.76
CA LEU A 403 8.72 -17.18 -8.12
C LEU A 403 7.93 -15.94 -7.70
N LEU A 404 7.72 -15.76 -6.40
CA LEU A 404 7.09 -14.57 -5.82
C LEU A 404 8.20 -13.56 -5.49
N PHE A 405 8.30 -12.53 -6.31
CA PHE A 405 9.23 -11.43 -6.13
C PHE A 405 8.56 -10.29 -5.37
N VAL A 406 9.13 -9.90 -4.24
CA VAL A 406 8.66 -8.78 -3.41
C VAL A 406 9.69 -7.66 -3.50
N ASP A 407 9.38 -6.65 -4.32
CA ASP A 407 10.19 -5.44 -4.43
C ASP A 407 9.94 -4.49 -3.25
N GLU A 408 10.93 -3.71 -2.84
CA GLU A 408 10.83 -2.79 -1.68
C GLU A 408 10.25 -3.49 -0.44
N ALA A 409 10.73 -4.70 -0.15
CA ALA A 409 10.23 -5.51 0.95
C ALA A 409 10.44 -4.82 2.32
N ASP A 410 11.44 -3.94 2.40
CA ASP A 410 11.69 -3.03 3.53
C ASP A 410 10.56 -2.03 3.80
N ALA A 411 9.57 -1.87 2.90
CA ALA A 411 8.41 -1.03 3.19
C ALA A 411 7.47 -1.63 4.26
N PHE A 412 7.41 -2.97 4.40
CA PHE A 412 6.52 -3.63 5.37
C PHE A 412 7.22 -4.67 6.27
N LEU A 413 8.49 -5.00 6.01
CA LEU A 413 9.28 -5.96 6.80
C LEU A 413 10.22 -5.30 7.83
N ARG A 414 10.04 -4.01 8.15
CA ARG A 414 10.85 -3.28 9.14
C ARG A 414 10.71 -3.83 10.56
N LYS A 415 11.79 -3.71 11.36
CA LYS A 415 11.82 -4.08 12.78
C LYS A 415 10.66 -3.46 13.57
N ARG A 416 9.98 -4.30 14.36
CA ARG A 416 8.80 -3.95 15.18
C ARG A 416 9.05 -2.85 16.22
N ALA A 417 10.31 -2.67 16.63
CA ALA A 417 10.70 -1.83 17.76
C ALA A 417 10.95 -0.36 17.41
N THR A 418 11.22 -0.03 16.14
CA THR A 418 11.84 1.25 15.77
C THR A 418 10.86 2.31 15.26
N GLU A 419 9.63 1.94 14.85
CA GLU A 419 8.66 2.88 14.27
C GLU A 419 7.22 2.67 14.79
N LYS A 420 6.41 3.74 14.75
CA LYS A 420 4.93 3.71 14.88
C LYS A 420 4.31 2.97 13.69
N ILE A 421 4.61 1.69 13.55
CA ILE A 421 4.01 0.82 12.54
C ILE A 421 2.53 0.66 12.89
N SER A 422 1.65 0.94 11.91
CA SER A 422 0.21 0.70 12.05
C SER A 422 -0.06 -0.75 12.46
N GLU A 423 -1.04 -0.98 13.33
CA GLU A 423 -1.46 -2.31 13.76
C GLU A 423 -1.80 -3.21 12.56
N ASP A 424 -2.42 -2.63 11.52
CA ASP A 424 -2.77 -3.31 10.28
C ASP A 424 -1.53 -3.82 9.51
N LEU A 425 -0.44 -3.04 9.50
CA LEU A 425 0.81 -3.44 8.84
C LEU A 425 1.50 -4.56 9.64
N ARG A 426 1.45 -4.49 10.98
CA ARG A 426 1.94 -5.58 11.85
C ARG A 426 1.15 -6.87 11.64
N ALA A 427 -0.18 -6.78 11.52
CA ALA A 427 -1.02 -7.93 11.23
C ALA A 427 -0.66 -8.54 9.87
N THR A 428 -0.43 -7.71 8.85
CA THR A 428 -0.04 -8.18 7.52
C THR A 428 1.36 -8.79 7.49
N LEU A 429 2.32 -8.23 8.24
CA LEU A 429 3.65 -8.82 8.46
C LEU A 429 3.54 -10.20 9.12
N ASN A 430 2.72 -10.33 10.16
CA ASN A 430 2.50 -11.61 10.82
C ASN A 430 1.86 -12.64 9.88
N ALA A 431 0.93 -12.22 9.02
CA ALA A 431 0.33 -13.08 8.00
C ALA A 431 1.37 -13.53 6.96
N PHE A 432 2.29 -12.64 6.56
CA PHE A 432 3.42 -12.97 5.69
C PHE A 432 4.35 -14.00 6.35
N LEU A 433 4.76 -13.75 7.60
CA LEU A 433 5.58 -14.68 8.39
C LEU A 433 4.89 -16.02 8.60
N TYR A 434 3.58 -16.06 8.79
CA TYR A 434 2.86 -17.33 8.90
C TYR A 434 2.97 -18.15 7.61
N ARG A 435 2.86 -17.51 6.44
CA ARG A 435 2.92 -18.18 5.14
C ARG A 435 4.33 -18.56 4.70
N THR A 436 5.36 -17.88 5.21
CA THR A 436 6.78 -18.18 4.95
C THR A 436 7.41 -19.02 6.08
N GLY A 437 6.58 -19.65 6.93
CA GLY A 437 6.98 -20.52 8.06
C GLY A 437 7.85 -21.69 7.65
N GLU A 438 7.50 -22.27 6.51
CA GLU A 438 8.09 -23.50 6.02
C GLU A 438 8.51 -23.30 4.57
N GLN A 439 9.54 -24.03 4.16
CA GLN A 439 9.95 -24.05 2.76
C GLN A 439 8.87 -24.70 1.92
N SER A 440 8.59 -24.10 0.76
CA SER A 440 7.52 -24.56 -0.13
C SER A 440 8.09 -25.26 -1.36
N ASN A 441 7.44 -26.35 -1.79
CA ASN A 441 7.70 -26.95 -3.11
C ASN A 441 6.87 -26.31 -4.23
N LYS A 442 6.01 -25.33 -3.90
CA LYS A 442 5.11 -24.67 -4.85
C LYS A 442 5.59 -23.29 -5.26
N PHE A 443 6.21 -22.55 -4.35
CA PHE A 443 6.69 -21.22 -4.65
C PHE A 443 8.08 -20.98 -4.06
N MET A 444 8.84 -20.14 -4.74
CA MET A 444 10.10 -19.57 -4.29
C MET A 444 9.86 -18.11 -3.91
N LEU A 445 10.31 -17.70 -2.73
CA LEU A 445 10.27 -16.30 -2.32
C LEU A 445 11.57 -15.61 -2.70
N VAL A 446 11.46 -14.45 -3.36
CA VAL A 446 12.59 -13.57 -3.62
C VAL A 446 12.27 -12.18 -3.08
N LEU A 447 13.00 -11.74 -2.07
CA LEU A 447 12.86 -10.42 -1.47
C LEU A 447 13.89 -9.47 -2.05
N ALA A 448 13.49 -8.24 -2.37
CA ALA A 448 14.42 -7.17 -2.72
C ALA A 448 14.30 -6.01 -1.72
N SER A 449 15.45 -5.51 -1.26
CA SER A 449 15.53 -4.37 -0.34
C SER A 449 16.74 -3.50 -0.66
N ASN A 450 16.67 -2.22 -0.30
CA ASN A 450 17.83 -1.33 -0.33
C ASN A 450 18.52 -1.24 1.04
N GLN A 451 17.81 -1.57 2.13
CA GLN A 451 18.22 -1.44 3.52
C GLN A 451 18.02 -2.76 4.28
N PRO A 452 18.84 -3.80 4.01
CA PRO A 452 18.67 -5.13 4.61
C PRO A 452 18.81 -5.14 6.14
N GLU A 453 19.57 -4.19 6.72
CA GLU A 453 19.77 -4.05 8.16
C GLU A 453 18.50 -3.73 8.95
N GLN A 454 17.47 -3.21 8.27
CA GLN A 454 16.18 -2.86 8.87
C GLN A 454 15.21 -4.04 8.99
N PHE A 455 15.53 -5.20 8.43
CA PHE A 455 14.65 -6.35 8.50
C PHE A 455 14.49 -6.91 9.91
N ASP A 456 13.29 -7.41 10.18
CA ASP A 456 12.99 -8.22 11.36
C ASP A 456 13.84 -9.51 11.35
N TRP A 457 14.39 -9.86 12.52
CA TRP A 457 15.17 -11.08 12.71
C TRP A 457 14.42 -12.34 12.24
N ALA A 458 13.10 -12.40 12.44
CA ALA A 458 12.29 -13.54 12.04
C ALA A 458 12.27 -13.77 10.52
N ILE A 459 12.54 -12.74 9.72
CA ILE A 459 12.68 -12.85 8.26
C ILE A 459 14.06 -13.38 7.89
N ASN A 460 15.11 -12.91 8.57
CA ASN A 460 16.48 -13.35 8.31
C ASN A 460 16.67 -14.85 8.52
N ASP A 461 16.00 -15.43 9.52
CA ASP A 461 16.00 -16.89 9.78
C ASP A 461 15.39 -17.72 8.63
N ARG A 462 14.57 -17.10 7.77
CA ARG A 462 13.82 -17.77 6.68
C ARG A 462 14.43 -17.54 5.31
N ILE A 463 15.51 -16.77 5.24
CA ILE A 463 16.26 -16.50 4.02
C ILE A 463 17.41 -17.50 3.96
N ASP A 464 17.44 -18.31 2.90
CA ASP A 464 18.50 -19.31 2.73
C ASP A 464 19.73 -18.73 2.04
N GLU A 465 19.52 -17.79 1.11
CA GLU A 465 20.57 -17.21 0.27
C GLU A 465 20.50 -15.69 0.25
N ILE A 466 21.65 -15.03 0.37
CA ILE A 466 21.77 -13.58 0.33
C ILE A 466 22.66 -13.19 -0.86
N VAL A 467 22.14 -12.30 -1.71
CA VAL A 467 22.78 -11.85 -2.94
C VAL A 467 22.91 -10.33 -2.94
N ASN A 468 24.15 -9.84 -2.98
CA ASN A 468 24.46 -8.41 -3.04
C ASN A 468 24.57 -7.93 -4.49
N PHE A 469 23.82 -6.89 -4.84
CA PHE A 469 23.89 -6.18 -6.11
C PHE A 469 24.56 -4.82 -5.90
N ALA A 470 25.89 -4.80 -6.00
CA ALA A 470 26.68 -3.58 -5.95
C ALA A 470 26.54 -2.73 -7.22
N LEU A 471 27.07 -1.50 -7.17
CA LEU A 471 27.24 -0.67 -8.35
C LEU A 471 28.25 -1.34 -9.32
N PRO A 472 28.08 -1.15 -10.65
CA PRO A 472 28.95 -1.77 -11.63
C PRO A 472 30.38 -1.19 -11.56
N GLY A 473 31.38 -2.07 -11.58
CA GLY A 473 32.78 -1.71 -11.73
C GLY A 473 33.12 -1.30 -13.17
N PRO A 474 34.41 -1.01 -13.46
CA PRO A 474 34.81 -0.43 -14.74
C PRO A 474 34.51 -1.35 -15.93
N GLU A 475 34.78 -2.65 -15.80
CA GLU A 475 34.53 -3.63 -16.85
C GLU A 475 33.03 -3.86 -17.07
N GLU A 476 32.23 -3.93 -16.00
CA GLU A 476 30.78 -4.08 -16.13
C GLU A 476 30.13 -2.82 -16.72
N ARG A 477 30.61 -1.62 -16.37
CA ARG A 477 30.14 -0.36 -16.98
C ARG A 477 30.38 -0.33 -18.47
N GLU A 478 31.56 -0.73 -18.93
CA GLU A 478 31.87 -0.81 -20.36
C GLU A 478 30.92 -1.77 -21.10
N ARG A 479 30.68 -2.95 -20.52
CA ARG A 479 29.70 -3.93 -21.05
C ARG A 479 28.27 -3.36 -21.06
N LEU A 480 27.85 -2.65 -20.02
CA LEU A 480 26.54 -2.01 -19.93
C LEU A 480 26.37 -0.88 -20.95
N VAL A 481 27.38 -0.02 -21.10
CA VAL A 481 27.38 1.06 -22.09
C VAL A 481 27.24 0.49 -23.49
N ARG A 482 28.04 -0.53 -23.84
CA ARG A 482 27.93 -1.24 -25.13
C ARG A 482 26.54 -1.84 -25.34
N LEU A 483 26.03 -2.58 -24.35
CA LEU A 483 24.70 -3.19 -24.42
C LEU A 483 23.60 -2.17 -24.73
N TYR A 484 23.61 -1.02 -24.04
CA TYR A 484 22.59 0.02 -24.27
C TYR A 484 22.85 0.82 -25.54
N PHE A 485 24.10 1.02 -25.94
CA PHE A 485 24.45 1.65 -27.21
C PHE A 485 23.95 0.80 -28.38
N ASP A 486 24.16 -0.52 -28.32
CA ASP A 486 23.68 -1.45 -29.33
C ASP A 486 22.15 -1.40 -29.44
N ARG A 487 21.46 -1.48 -28.30
CA ARG A 487 20.00 -1.50 -28.23
C ARG A 487 19.32 -0.20 -28.66
N TYR A 488 19.85 0.96 -28.24
CA TYR A 488 19.18 2.25 -28.45
C TYR A 488 19.71 3.02 -29.66
N VAL A 489 20.91 2.70 -30.15
CA VAL A 489 21.57 3.42 -31.24
C VAL A 489 21.77 2.51 -32.45
N LEU A 490 22.49 1.38 -32.31
CA LEU A 490 22.85 0.54 -33.46
C LEU A 490 21.66 -0.24 -34.05
N GLU A 491 20.82 -0.86 -33.21
CA GLU A 491 19.62 -1.57 -33.66
C GLU A 491 18.67 -0.63 -34.44
N PRO A 492 18.34 0.59 -33.96
CA PRO A 492 17.56 1.55 -34.74
C PRO A 492 18.24 2.08 -36.00
N ALA A 493 19.58 2.14 -36.02
CA ALA A 493 20.35 2.58 -37.19
C ALA A 493 20.44 1.51 -38.28
N THR A 494 20.46 0.22 -37.90
CA THR A 494 20.58 -0.93 -38.81
C THR A 494 19.24 -1.54 -39.20
N GLY A 495 18.18 -1.31 -38.41
CA GLY A 495 16.85 -1.84 -38.65
C GLY A 495 16.19 -1.32 -39.94
N GLY A 496 15.26 -2.11 -40.50
CA GLY A 496 14.69 -1.92 -41.85
C GLY A 496 13.87 -0.65 -42.12
N ARG A 497 13.80 0.31 -41.19
CA ARG A 497 13.25 1.65 -41.41
C ARG A 497 14.24 2.79 -41.13
N GLN A 498 15.53 2.48 -40.93
CA GLN A 498 16.66 3.39 -40.67
C GLN A 498 16.24 4.76 -40.15
N ARG A 499 15.70 4.78 -38.93
CA ARG A 499 15.14 6.00 -38.31
C ARG A 499 16.22 6.90 -37.73
N LEU A 500 17.45 6.41 -37.67
CA LEU A 500 18.59 7.05 -37.04
C LEU A 500 19.82 6.81 -37.91
N LYS A 501 20.63 7.84 -38.13
CA LYS A 501 21.94 7.72 -38.77
C LYS A 501 23.04 7.95 -37.73
N LEU A 502 24.13 7.20 -37.83
CA LEU A 502 25.29 7.38 -36.96
C LEU A 502 26.40 8.10 -37.74
N ALA A 503 27.03 9.10 -37.13
CA ALA A 503 28.28 9.64 -37.66
C ALA A 503 29.39 8.57 -37.65
N GLN A 504 30.39 8.72 -38.52
CA GLN A 504 31.49 7.77 -38.59
C GLN A 504 32.51 8.05 -37.48
N PHE A 505 32.51 7.21 -36.44
CA PHE A 505 33.50 7.22 -35.36
C PHE A 505 33.68 5.82 -34.77
N ASP A 506 34.75 5.63 -34.00
CA ASP A 506 35.03 4.36 -33.30
C ASP A 506 34.16 4.24 -32.04
N TYR A 507 32.98 3.64 -32.20
CA TYR A 507 32.04 3.42 -31.10
C TYR A 507 32.62 2.52 -29.99
N GLY A 508 33.52 1.59 -30.33
CA GLY A 508 34.15 0.69 -29.38
C GLY A 508 35.00 1.44 -28.36
N LYS A 509 35.85 2.35 -28.86
CA LYS A 509 36.63 3.27 -28.03
C LYS A 509 35.73 4.25 -27.28
N LYS A 510 34.69 4.78 -27.94
CA LYS A 510 33.78 5.74 -27.31
C LYS A 510 33.05 5.14 -26.10
N CYS A 511 32.59 3.90 -26.21
CA CYS A 511 31.96 3.19 -25.09
C CYS A 511 32.92 3.04 -23.90
N SER A 512 34.19 2.71 -24.14
CA SER A 512 35.21 2.61 -23.09
C SER A 512 35.52 3.96 -22.43
N GLU A 513 35.50 5.07 -23.20
CA GLU A 513 35.63 6.43 -22.66
C GLU A 513 34.44 6.79 -21.74
N ILE A 514 33.21 6.54 -22.21
CA ILE A 514 31.98 6.80 -21.44
C ILE A 514 31.96 5.98 -20.15
N ALA A 515 32.41 4.73 -20.20
CA ALA A 515 32.48 3.86 -19.01
C ALA A 515 33.40 4.42 -17.91
N LYS A 516 34.47 5.13 -18.30
CA LYS A 516 35.35 5.83 -17.35
C LYS A 516 34.67 7.07 -16.77
N ARG A 517 33.95 7.84 -17.59
CA ARG A 517 33.24 9.07 -17.16
C ARG A 517 32.01 8.81 -16.30
N THR A 518 31.41 7.63 -16.40
CA THR A 518 30.17 7.23 -15.69
C THR A 518 30.43 6.46 -14.40
N GLU A 519 31.56 6.72 -13.74
CA GLU A 519 31.89 6.12 -12.45
C GLU A 519 30.82 6.43 -11.39
N GLY A 520 30.49 5.43 -10.56
CA GLY A 520 29.45 5.54 -9.53
C GLY A 520 28.00 5.43 -10.03
N MET A 521 27.76 5.53 -11.34
CA MET A 521 26.41 5.42 -11.88
C MET A 521 25.83 4.01 -11.78
N SER A 522 24.55 3.94 -11.46
CA SER A 522 23.77 2.70 -11.48
C SER A 522 23.47 2.22 -12.91
N GLY A 523 23.19 0.93 -13.09
CA GLY A 523 22.79 0.38 -14.38
C GLY A 523 21.54 1.05 -14.98
N ARG A 524 20.62 1.52 -14.13
CA ARG A 524 19.45 2.32 -14.55
C ARG A 524 19.84 3.69 -15.10
N GLU A 525 20.82 4.37 -14.49
CA GLU A 525 21.32 5.66 -15.00
C GLU A 525 22.03 5.49 -16.33
N ILE A 526 22.85 4.45 -16.47
CA ILE A 526 23.52 4.12 -17.74
C ILE A 526 22.49 3.74 -18.83
N SER A 527 21.38 3.06 -18.47
CA SER A 527 20.28 2.83 -19.42
C SER A 527 19.62 4.13 -19.88
N LYS A 528 19.49 5.14 -19.00
CA LYS A 528 18.89 6.44 -19.35
C LYS A 528 19.78 7.22 -20.32
N LEU A 529 21.09 7.05 -20.25
CA LEU A 529 22.02 7.60 -21.25
C LEU A 529 21.72 7.07 -22.66
N GLY A 530 21.48 5.77 -22.81
CA GLY A 530 21.08 5.18 -24.09
C GLY A 530 19.82 5.82 -24.68
N VAL A 531 18.80 6.05 -23.84
CA VAL A 531 17.57 6.76 -24.24
C VAL A 531 17.86 8.22 -24.60
N ALA A 532 18.74 8.89 -23.86
CA ALA A 532 19.13 10.27 -24.12
C ALA A 532 19.87 10.42 -25.46
N TRP A 533 20.73 9.47 -25.84
CA TRP A 533 21.38 9.45 -27.16
C TRP A 533 20.38 9.27 -28.29
N GLN A 534 19.43 8.34 -28.13
CA GLN A 534 18.37 8.13 -29.10
C GLN A 534 17.48 9.37 -29.26
N ALA A 535 17.10 10.01 -28.16
CA ALA A 535 16.32 11.24 -28.17
C ALA A 535 17.08 12.41 -28.81
N ALA A 536 18.38 12.52 -28.55
CA ALA A 536 19.24 13.52 -29.18
C ALA A 536 19.28 13.32 -30.69
N ALA A 537 19.43 12.08 -31.16
CA ALA A 537 19.42 11.77 -32.58
C ALA A 537 18.09 12.13 -33.25
N TYR A 538 16.95 11.82 -32.63
CA TYR A 538 15.63 12.17 -33.16
C TYR A 538 15.29 13.66 -33.11
N SER A 539 15.97 14.41 -32.24
CA SER A 539 15.81 15.87 -32.15
C SER A 539 16.76 16.63 -33.08
N SER A 540 17.70 15.94 -33.72
CA SER A 540 18.62 16.52 -34.70
C SER A 540 17.89 16.79 -36.00
N GLU A 541 18.15 17.95 -36.64
CA GLU A 541 17.56 18.31 -37.94
C GLU A 541 17.84 17.25 -39.01
N ASP A 542 19.05 16.66 -38.98
CA ASP A 542 19.49 15.65 -39.95
C ASP A 542 19.19 14.21 -39.53
N GLY A 543 18.69 13.99 -38.30
CA GLY A 543 18.51 12.65 -37.73
C GLY A 543 19.83 11.88 -37.50
N VAL A 544 20.96 12.58 -37.51
CA VAL A 544 22.31 12.01 -37.33
C VAL A 544 22.77 12.20 -35.89
N LEU A 545 23.21 11.12 -35.25
CA LEU A 545 23.88 11.14 -33.95
C LEU A 545 25.39 11.34 -34.13
N THR A 546 25.89 12.48 -33.66
CA THR A 546 27.33 12.82 -33.69
C THR A 546 28.01 12.52 -32.35
N GLU A 547 29.34 12.44 -32.37
CA GLU A 547 30.14 12.22 -31.15
C GLU A 547 29.94 13.35 -30.12
N ALA A 548 29.92 14.61 -30.57
CA ALA A 548 29.70 15.76 -29.71
C ALA A 548 28.33 15.73 -29.01
N MET A 549 27.30 15.22 -29.68
CA MET A 549 25.97 15.05 -29.07
C MET A 549 25.97 13.98 -27.99
N ILE A 550 26.70 12.87 -28.21
CA ILE A 550 26.88 11.82 -27.21
C ILE A 550 27.59 12.39 -25.98
N ASP A 551 28.69 13.12 -26.19
CA ASP A 551 29.47 13.73 -25.11
C ASP A 551 28.66 14.71 -24.28
N ALA A 552 27.91 15.61 -24.93
CA ALA A 552 27.05 16.56 -24.24
C ALA A 552 26.03 15.86 -23.33
N ARG A 553 25.42 14.75 -23.80
CA ARG A 553 24.46 13.97 -22.99
C ARG A 553 25.14 13.23 -21.84
N VAL A 554 26.38 12.78 -22.03
CA VAL A 554 27.17 12.14 -20.98
C VAL A 554 27.53 13.17 -19.90
N ASP A 555 27.98 14.36 -20.28
CA ASP A 555 28.27 15.45 -19.34
C ASP A 555 27.04 15.88 -18.54
N ASP A 556 25.88 15.99 -19.21
CA ASP A 556 24.61 16.26 -18.54
C ASP A 556 24.28 15.19 -17.49
N ALA A 557 24.44 13.91 -17.83
CA ALA A 557 24.15 12.82 -16.90
C ALA A 557 25.13 12.77 -15.73
N VAL A 558 26.42 13.03 -15.97
CA VAL A 558 27.45 13.10 -14.92
C VAL A 558 27.13 14.23 -13.95
N ARG A 559 26.81 15.43 -14.46
CA ARG A 559 26.39 16.57 -13.63
C ARG A 559 25.14 16.25 -12.81
N GLN A 560 24.14 15.63 -13.43
CA GLN A 560 22.91 15.23 -12.73
C GLN A 560 23.16 14.14 -11.67
N HIS A 561 24.11 13.23 -11.91
CA HIS A 561 24.47 12.19 -10.96
C HIS A 561 25.15 12.81 -9.73
N MET A 562 26.14 13.68 -9.94
CA MET A 562 26.82 14.42 -8.87
C MET A 562 25.80 15.19 -8.01
N GLN A 563 24.90 15.94 -8.64
CA GLN A 563 23.87 16.70 -7.93
C GLN A 563 22.95 15.81 -7.07
N LYS A 564 22.62 14.60 -7.52
CA LYS A 564 21.82 13.65 -6.72
C LYS A 564 22.61 13.09 -5.55
N MET A 565 23.91 12.86 -5.72
CA MET A 565 24.77 12.40 -4.64
C MET A 565 24.90 13.47 -3.55
N ASP A 566 25.02 14.74 -3.94
CA ASP A 566 25.03 15.87 -3.00
C ASP A 566 23.73 15.91 -2.16
N TRP A 567 22.56 15.77 -2.82
CA TRP A 567 21.28 15.71 -2.10
C TRP A 567 21.17 14.52 -1.15
N LEU A 568 21.74 13.37 -1.53
CA LEU A 568 21.73 12.19 -0.67
C LEU A 568 22.55 12.44 0.61
N GLN A 569 23.73 13.06 0.48
CA GLN A 569 24.61 13.40 1.60
C GLN A 569 23.98 14.43 2.54
N ASP A 570 23.30 15.45 1.99
CA ASP A 570 22.55 16.45 2.76
C ASP A 570 21.40 15.82 3.57
N THR A 571 20.78 14.76 3.03
CA THR A 571 19.68 14.05 3.70
C THR A 571 20.18 13.14 4.83
N GLU A 572 21.41 12.61 4.71
CA GLU A 572 22.05 11.75 5.71
C GLU A 572 22.82 12.53 6.79
N GLY A 573 22.85 13.87 6.73
CA GLY A 573 23.42 14.72 7.79
C GLY A 573 24.94 14.65 7.93
N ILE A 574 25.67 14.41 6.84
CA ILE A 574 27.13 14.47 6.84
C ILE A 574 27.56 15.84 6.33
N THR A 575 27.85 16.77 7.24
CA THR A 575 28.43 18.07 6.90
C THR A 575 29.86 17.90 6.39
N MET A 576 30.06 17.96 5.07
CA MET A 576 31.33 18.44 4.50
C MET A 576 31.13 19.84 3.93
N SER A 577 32.03 20.75 4.30
CA SER A 577 32.00 22.17 3.96
C SER A 577 31.94 22.42 2.44
N PRO A 578 31.15 23.39 1.96
CA PRO A 578 31.02 23.62 0.53
C PRO A 578 32.18 24.49 0.03
N SER A 579 33.02 23.91 -0.82
CA SER A 579 33.78 24.65 -1.81
C SER A 579 33.31 24.21 -3.20
N HIS A 580 32.30 24.87 -3.74
CA HIS A 580 32.16 25.24 -5.16
C HIS A 580 30.80 25.92 -5.38
N GLN A 581 30.82 27.22 -5.63
CA GLN A 581 29.69 27.96 -6.20
C GLN A 581 29.54 27.57 -7.67
N GLY A 582 28.37 27.06 -8.07
CA GLY A 582 28.03 26.77 -9.46
C GLY A 582 26.57 27.08 -9.77
N CYS A 583 26.36 28.21 -10.47
CA CYS A 583 25.17 28.66 -11.22
C CYS A 583 23.83 27.92 -11.01
N VAL A 584 22.93 28.55 -10.23
CA VAL A 584 21.48 28.33 -10.36
C VAL A 584 20.98 29.12 -11.58
N LEU A 585 20.46 28.40 -12.59
CA LEU A 585 19.79 29.01 -13.73
C LEU A 585 18.49 29.68 -13.24
N LYS A 586 18.50 31.00 -13.07
CA LYS A 586 17.28 31.80 -12.84
C LYS A 586 16.54 31.93 -14.17
N ILE A 587 15.46 31.17 -14.34
CA ILE A 587 14.47 31.42 -15.39
C ILE A 587 13.69 32.66 -14.97
N TYR A 588 13.94 33.80 -15.64
CA TYR A 588 13.05 34.94 -15.60
C TYR A 588 11.91 34.68 -16.58
N PHE A 589 10.70 34.48 -16.06
CA PHE A 589 9.49 34.68 -16.86
C PHE A 589 9.35 36.19 -17.09
N LEU A 590 9.63 36.63 -18.32
CA LEU A 590 9.10 37.89 -18.82
C LEU A 590 7.64 37.61 -19.19
N PHE A 591 6.71 38.12 -18.37
CA PHE A 591 5.32 38.30 -18.76
C PHE A 591 5.17 39.53 -19.64
#